data_AF-A0A962FZX7-F1
#
_entry.id   AF-A0A962FZX7-F1
#
_cell.length_a   1.000
_cell.length_b   1.000
_cell.length_c   1.000
_cell.angle_alpha   90.00
_cell.angle_beta   90.00
_cell.angle_gamma   90.00
#
_symmetry.space_group_name_H-M   'P 1'
#
loop_
_entity.id
_entity.type
_entity.pdbx_description
1 polymer ?
#
loop_
_entity_poly.entity_id
_entity_poly.type
_entity_poly.pdbx_seq_one_letter_code
_entity_poly.pdbx_strand_id
1 'polypeptide(L)'
;MKISPFLLLLTFLASPVALAQMPQEGCAATDRPCLLAAMTKDAQAIDNSVWRDQTYREIAKTMAQDGHAQEALSLLDKIETPDTQAMTIRGIGMALSENGAGPEERAQIFAALRERAETITHPPSYAIALTYISMAQAFAGDNEGAWKTAAEMENDALRHKAYGEAAEIQAEKGDSKAATKSILFIESEAYRNKAYSHISKILADRGQFEESLTAAQAITNPYKKVQAMQILLDAQSLAAQEEAAAKK
;
A
#
# COMPACT_ATOMS: atom_id res chain seq x y z
N MET A 1 -66.33 65.37 26.68
CA MET A 1 -66.89 64.35 27.60
C MET A 1 -65.86 63.24 27.74
N LYS A 2 -65.61 62.79 28.98
CA LYS A 2 -64.56 61.85 29.43
C LYS A 2 -64.54 60.56 28.57
N ILE A 3 -63.39 59.93 28.33
CA ILE A 3 -62.86 58.81 29.13
C ILE A 3 -61.36 58.59 28.79
N SER A 4 -60.58 58.32 29.83
CA SER A 4 -59.22 57.74 29.86
C SER A 4 -59.33 56.45 30.71
N PRO A 5 -58.33 55.56 30.88
CA PRO A 5 -57.22 55.08 30.04
C PRO A 5 -57.27 53.53 29.90
N PHE A 6 -56.42 52.91 29.07
CA PHE A 6 -55.97 51.53 29.36
C PHE A 6 -54.55 51.31 28.83
N LEU A 7 -53.59 51.35 29.75
CA LEU A 7 -52.20 51.00 29.54
C LEU A 7 -52.08 49.47 29.62
N LEU A 8 -51.90 48.80 28.48
CA LEU A 8 -51.78 47.36 28.40
C LEU A 8 -50.30 46.98 28.30
N LEU A 9 -49.70 46.62 29.44
CA LEU A 9 -48.33 46.16 29.58
C LEU A 9 -48.26 44.69 29.09
N LEU A 10 -47.78 44.46 27.86
CA LEU A 10 -47.56 43.11 27.32
C LEU A 10 -46.19 42.59 27.79
N THR A 11 -46.19 41.75 28.82
CA THR A 11 -45.03 40.95 29.21
C THR A 11 -44.90 39.74 28.28
N PHE A 12 -43.97 39.79 27.34
CA PHE A 12 -43.61 38.65 26.50
C PHE A 12 -42.78 37.65 27.33
N LEU A 13 -43.43 36.61 27.85
CA LEU A 13 -42.76 35.44 28.41
C LEU A 13 -42.12 34.67 27.25
N ALA A 14 -40.84 34.91 26.99
CA ALA A 14 -40.03 34.04 26.15
C ALA A 14 -39.78 32.74 26.91
N SER A 15 -40.62 31.73 26.70
CA SER A 15 -40.32 30.36 27.09
C SER A 15 -39.03 29.94 26.37
N PRO A 16 -37.96 29.52 27.08
CA PRO A 16 -36.83 28.93 26.41
C PRO A 16 -37.33 27.63 25.79
N VAL A 17 -37.31 27.54 24.46
CA VAL A 17 -37.41 26.27 23.77
C VAL A 17 -36.20 25.47 24.23
N ALA A 18 -36.41 24.57 25.18
CA ALA A 18 -35.45 23.56 25.52
C ALA A 18 -35.22 22.76 24.24
N LEU A 19 -34.07 23.00 23.59
CA LEU A 19 -33.54 22.08 22.60
C LEU A 19 -33.39 20.76 23.34
N ALA A 20 -34.35 19.86 23.12
CA ALA A 20 -34.24 18.47 23.52
C ALA A 20 -32.94 17.98 22.90
N GLN A 21 -31.91 17.78 23.74
CA GLN A 21 -30.70 17.09 23.33
C GLN A 21 -31.15 15.70 22.90
N MET A 22 -31.16 15.46 21.58
CA MET A 22 -31.27 14.12 21.07
C MET A 22 -30.14 13.30 21.70
N PRO A 23 -30.41 12.09 22.20
CA PRO A 23 -29.35 11.25 22.75
C PRO A 23 -28.29 11.11 21.65
N GLN A 24 -27.04 11.41 21.97
CA GLN A 24 -25.94 11.09 21.07
C GLN A 24 -25.77 9.57 21.07
N GLU A 25 -26.61 8.88 20.30
CA GLU A 25 -26.32 7.54 19.79
C GLU A 25 -25.28 7.71 18.68
N GLY A 26 -24.04 7.98 19.06
CA GLY A 26 -22.98 8.25 18.10
C GLY A 26 -21.61 8.13 18.74
N CYS A 27 -20.65 7.63 17.94
CA CYS A 27 -19.25 7.61 18.31
C CYS A 27 -18.70 9.03 18.49
N ALA A 28 -17.82 9.22 19.49
CA ALA A 28 -17.04 10.45 19.55
C ALA A 28 -16.09 10.52 18.34
N ALA A 29 -15.85 11.71 17.79
CA ALA A 29 -14.99 11.90 16.61
C ALA A 29 -13.53 11.44 16.84
N THR A 30 -13.11 11.32 18.10
CA THR A 30 -11.78 10.84 18.49
C THR A 30 -11.76 9.35 18.86
N ASP A 31 -12.92 8.70 18.97
CA ASP A 31 -13.02 7.28 19.29
C ASP A 31 -12.89 6.44 18.01
N ARG A 32 -11.64 6.20 17.64
CA ARG A 32 -11.28 5.52 16.40
C ARG A 32 -11.84 4.09 16.29
N PRO A 33 -11.76 3.24 17.33
CA PRO A 33 -12.42 1.93 17.31
C PRO A 33 -13.94 2.02 17.10
N CYS A 34 -14.61 2.95 17.78
CA CYS A 34 -16.06 3.13 17.59
C CYS A 34 -16.37 3.55 16.14
N LEU A 35 -15.63 4.51 15.59
CA LEU A 35 -15.81 4.97 14.21
C LEU A 35 -15.60 3.84 13.20
N LEU A 36 -14.57 3.02 13.35
CA LEU A 36 -14.33 1.86 12.47
C LEU A 36 -15.45 0.81 12.56
N ALA A 37 -15.97 0.56 13.77
CA ALA A 37 -17.11 -0.33 13.97
C ALA A 37 -18.39 0.21 13.31
N ALA A 38 -18.66 1.52 13.46
CA ALA A 38 -19.78 2.19 12.81
C ALA A 38 -19.66 2.14 11.28
N MET A 39 -18.48 2.48 10.73
CA MET A 39 -18.21 2.39 9.29
C MET A 39 -18.40 0.98 8.75
N THR A 40 -17.95 -0.04 9.49
CA THR A 40 -18.12 -1.45 9.10
C THR A 40 -19.60 -1.85 9.07
N LYS A 41 -20.39 -1.38 10.04
CA LYS A 41 -21.83 -1.59 10.08
C LYS A 41 -22.53 -0.88 8.91
N ASP A 42 -22.18 0.37 8.64
CA ASP A 42 -22.79 1.15 7.56
C ASP A 42 -22.40 0.60 6.18
N ALA A 43 -21.18 0.09 6.01
CA ALA A 43 -20.75 -0.59 4.80
C ALA A 43 -21.65 -1.79 4.46
N GLN A 44 -22.12 -2.53 5.46
CA GLN A 44 -23.06 -3.64 5.26
C GLN A 44 -24.41 -3.20 4.68
N ALA A 45 -24.84 -1.97 4.98
CA ALA A 45 -26.09 -1.41 4.49
C ALA A 45 -25.98 -0.81 3.06
N ILE A 46 -24.80 -0.83 2.44
CA ILE A 46 -24.62 -0.33 1.07
C ILE A 46 -25.17 -1.36 0.07
N ASP A 47 -26.23 -0.98 -0.64
CA ASP A 47 -26.89 -1.83 -1.65
C ASP A 47 -25.98 -2.13 -2.86
N ASN A 48 -25.24 -1.12 -3.34
CA ASN A 48 -24.32 -1.28 -4.46
C ASN A 48 -23.11 -2.12 -4.04
N SER A 49 -23.02 -3.36 -4.55
CA SER A 49 -21.97 -4.31 -4.15
C SER A 49 -20.55 -3.80 -4.45
N VAL A 50 -20.34 -3.10 -5.56
CA VAL A 50 -19.02 -2.52 -5.90
C VAL A 50 -18.62 -1.47 -4.87
N TRP A 51 -19.54 -0.59 -4.47
CA TRP A 51 -19.27 0.43 -3.44
C TRP A 51 -19.09 -0.19 -2.06
N ARG A 52 -19.86 -1.23 -1.75
CA ARG A 52 -19.72 -2.00 -0.51
C ARG A 52 -18.33 -2.64 -0.40
N ASP A 53 -17.92 -3.37 -1.43
CA ASP A 53 -16.60 -4.01 -1.51
C ASP A 53 -15.45 -2.99 -1.38
N GLN A 54 -15.56 -1.88 -2.10
CA GLN A 54 -14.57 -0.79 -2.02
C GLN A 54 -14.52 -0.17 -0.62
N THR A 55 -15.67 -0.04 0.06
CA THR A 55 -15.73 0.49 1.42
C THR A 55 -15.05 -0.47 2.40
N TYR A 56 -15.33 -1.77 2.32
CA TYR A 56 -14.65 -2.77 3.15
C TYR A 56 -13.14 -2.80 2.91
N ARG A 57 -12.69 -2.64 1.65
CA ARG A 57 -11.27 -2.51 1.33
C ARG A 57 -10.60 -1.35 2.10
N GLU A 58 -11.20 -0.15 2.07
CA GLU A 58 -10.62 1.02 2.73
C GLU A 58 -10.64 0.90 4.25
N ILE A 59 -11.69 0.29 4.83
CA ILE A 59 -11.75 0.00 6.26
C ILE A 59 -10.65 -1.00 6.64
N ALA A 60 -10.48 -2.09 5.88
CA ALA A 60 -9.45 -3.10 6.13
C ALA A 60 -8.04 -2.49 6.07
N LYS A 61 -7.77 -1.65 5.08
CA LYS A 61 -6.49 -0.91 5.00
C LYS A 61 -6.28 -0.06 6.24
N THR A 62 -7.29 0.70 6.68
CA THR A 62 -7.20 1.56 7.86
C THR A 62 -6.95 0.73 9.13
N MET A 63 -7.67 -0.36 9.33
CA MET A 63 -7.47 -1.29 10.45
C MET A 63 -6.04 -1.84 10.47
N ALA A 64 -5.51 -2.26 9.31
CA ALA A 64 -4.14 -2.77 9.22
C ALA A 64 -3.10 -1.69 9.55
N GLN A 65 -3.31 -0.43 9.13
CA GLN A 65 -2.43 0.69 9.47
C GLN A 65 -2.43 0.97 10.97
N ASP A 66 -3.59 0.82 11.62
CA ASP A 66 -3.77 1.01 13.06
C ASP A 66 -3.25 -0.18 13.91
N GLY A 67 -2.69 -1.23 13.29
CA GLY A 67 -2.17 -2.41 13.98
C GLY A 67 -3.20 -3.53 14.20
N HIS A 68 -4.40 -3.40 13.64
CA HIS A 68 -5.49 -4.38 13.75
C HIS A 68 -5.54 -5.30 12.52
N ALA A 69 -4.39 -5.86 12.13
CA ALA A 69 -4.27 -6.62 10.88
C ALA A 69 -5.15 -7.88 10.83
N GLN A 70 -5.36 -8.56 11.96
CA GLN A 70 -6.24 -9.73 12.02
C GLN A 70 -7.71 -9.37 11.80
N GLU A 71 -8.15 -8.23 12.33
CA GLU A 71 -9.51 -7.71 12.10
C GLU A 71 -9.67 -7.28 10.64
N ALA A 72 -8.65 -6.63 10.06
CA ALA A 72 -8.63 -6.28 8.64
C ALA A 72 -8.79 -7.52 7.73
N LEU A 73 -8.10 -8.63 8.04
CA LEU A 73 -8.21 -9.89 7.30
C LEU A 73 -9.62 -10.50 7.34
N SER A 74 -10.40 -10.24 8.39
CA SER A 74 -11.78 -10.73 8.48
C SER A 74 -12.73 -10.03 7.50
N LEU A 75 -12.38 -8.82 7.04
CA LEU A 75 -13.21 -8.07 6.10
C LEU A 75 -13.14 -8.65 4.67
N LEU A 76 -12.14 -9.47 4.34
CA LEU A 76 -12.08 -10.19 3.06
C LEU A 76 -13.28 -11.12 2.87
N ASP A 77 -13.86 -11.66 3.94
CA ASP A 77 -15.08 -12.50 3.89
C ASP A 77 -16.34 -11.72 3.48
N LYS A 78 -16.28 -10.38 3.55
CA LYS A 78 -17.40 -9.48 3.21
C LYS A 78 -17.28 -8.91 1.80
N ILE A 79 -16.20 -9.22 1.08
CA ILE A 79 -15.89 -8.70 -0.25
C ILE A 79 -16.19 -9.80 -1.28
N GLU A 80 -17.07 -9.49 -2.22
CA GLU A 80 -17.57 -10.46 -3.20
C GLU A 80 -16.71 -10.52 -4.47
N THR A 81 -16.20 -9.37 -4.92
CA THR A 81 -15.49 -9.27 -6.20
C THR A 81 -14.02 -9.69 -6.07
N PRO A 82 -13.55 -10.67 -6.87
CA PRO A 82 -12.16 -11.15 -6.81
C PRO A 82 -11.10 -10.06 -6.96
N ASP A 83 -11.35 -9.09 -7.83
CA ASP A 83 -10.44 -7.94 -8.02
C ASP A 83 -10.34 -7.09 -6.75
N THR A 84 -11.46 -6.84 -6.06
CA THR A 84 -11.44 -6.07 -4.82
C THR A 84 -10.82 -6.86 -3.67
N GLN A 85 -10.96 -8.20 -3.64
CA GLN A 85 -10.23 -9.05 -2.70
C GLN A 85 -8.72 -8.91 -2.91
N ALA A 86 -8.22 -9.01 -4.14
CA ALA A 86 -6.82 -8.83 -4.46
C ALA A 86 -6.31 -7.42 -4.10
N MET A 87 -7.10 -6.37 -4.37
CA MET A 87 -6.77 -5.00 -3.97
C MET A 87 -6.79 -4.80 -2.46
N THR A 88 -7.62 -5.54 -1.72
CA THR A 88 -7.66 -5.50 -0.25
C THR A 88 -6.45 -6.18 0.35
N ILE A 89 -6.04 -7.33 -0.20
CA ILE A 89 -4.78 -8.00 0.15
C ILE A 89 -3.60 -7.03 -0.03
N ARG A 90 -3.57 -6.28 -1.15
CA ARG A 90 -2.57 -5.22 -1.37
C ARG A 90 -2.63 -4.16 -0.27
N GLY A 91 -3.82 -3.66 0.04
CA GLY A 91 -4.02 -2.60 1.04
C GLY A 91 -3.52 -3.01 2.42
N ILE A 92 -3.87 -4.22 2.87
CA ILE A 92 -3.43 -4.77 4.16
C ILE A 92 -1.92 -5.01 4.16
N GLY A 93 -1.37 -5.66 3.12
CA GLY A 93 0.06 -5.95 3.04
C GLY A 93 0.93 -4.69 3.03
N MET A 94 0.54 -3.66 2.28
CA MET A 94 1.27 -2.38 2.26
C MET A 94 1.13 -1.62 3.58
N ALA A 95 -0.05 -1.63 4.20
CA ALA A 95 -0.22 -1.04 5.52
C ALA A 95 0.68 -1.70 6.57
N LEU A 96 0.86 -3.01 6.47
CA LEU A 96 1.71 -3.80 7.37
C LEU A 96 3.22 -3.54 7.16
N SER A 97 3.64 -3.20 5.94
CA SER A 97 5.04 -2.85 5.68
C SER A 97 5.41 -1.46 6.22
N GLU A 98 4.42 -0.57 6.34
CA GLU A 98 4.56 0.79 6.86
C GLU A 98 4.30 0.91 8.37
N ASN A 99 3.47 0.01 8.94
CA ASN A 99 3.16 0.03 10.36
C ASN A 99 4.35 -0.50 11.20
N GLY A 100 4.36 -0.18 12.49
CA GLY A 100 5.44 -0.57 13.42
C GLY A 100 5.45 -2.06 13.80
N ALA A 101 4.73 -2.94 13.11
CA ALA A 101 4.65 -4.37 13.45
C ALA A 101 6.02 -5.05 13.41
N GLY A 102 6.25 -5.97 14.35
CA GLY A 102 7.48 -6.74 14.43
C GLY A 102 7.60 -7.80 13.33
N PRO A 103 8.81 -8.31 13.02
CA PRO A 103 9.00 -9.30 11.96
C PRO A 103 8.15 -10.58 12.09
N GLU A 104 7.94 -11.05 13.32
CA GLU A 104 7.14 -12.25 13.58
C GLU A 104 5.65 -12.03 13.26
N GLU A 105 5.08 -10.93 13.74
CA GLU A 105 3.70 -10.54 13.43
C GLU A 105 3.51 -10.35 11.92
N ARG A 106 4.46 -9.67 11.27
CA ARG A 106 4.42 -9.50 9.82
C ARG A 106 4.41 -10.82 9.08
N ALA A 107 5.26 -11.76 9.46
CA ALA A 107 5.32 -13.09 8.85
C ALA A 107 4.00 -13.85 9.00
N GLN A 108 3.36 -13.79 10.18
CA GLN A 108 2.06 -14.41 10.43
C GLN A 108 0.97 -13.80 9.54
N ILE A 109 0.90 -12.47 9.45
CA ILE A 109 -0.12 -11.79 8.63
C ILE A 109 0.14 -12.03 7.14
N PHE A 110 1.39 -12.05 6.66
CA PHE A 110 1.68 -12.39 5.26
C PHE A 110 1.31 -13.84 4.92
N ALA A 111 1.53 -14.78 5.83
CA ALA A 111 1.05 -16.15 5.66
C ALA A 111 -0.49 -16.18 5.57
N ALA A 112 -1.19 -15.45 6.42
CA ALA A 112 -2.64 -15.36 6.36
C ALA A 112 -3.13 -14.66 5.06
N LEU A 113 -2.47 -13.60 4.60
CA LEU A 113 -2.78 -12.96 3.30
C LEU A 113 -2.59 -13.94 2.14
N ARG A 114 -1.56 -14.79 2.21
CA ARG A 114 -1.30 -15.84 1.23
C ARG A 114 -2.42 -16.87 1.22
N GLU A 115 -2.85 -17.36 2.38
CA GLU A 115 -4.00 -18.27 2.50
C GLU A 115 -5.29 -17.64 1.98
N ARG A 116 -5.51 -16.35 2.27
CA ARG A 116 -6.65 -15.60 1.72
C ARG A 116 -6.59 -15.44 0.20
N ALA A 117 -5.40 -15.30 -0.37
CA ALA A 117 -5.27 -15.26 -1.83
C ALA A 117 -5.71 -16.60 -2.47
N GLU A 118 -5.48 -17.74 -1.82
CA GLU A 118 -5.87 -19.07 -2.34
C GLU A 118 -7.39 -19.25 -2.46
N THR A 119 -8.17 -18.46 -1.74
CA THR A 119 -9.64 -18.52 -1.84
C THR A 119 -10.18 -17.72 -3.04
N ILE A 120 -9.33 -16.94 -3.72
CA ILE A 120 -9.69 -16.17 -4.91
C ILE A 120 -9.77 -17.11 -6.12
N THR A 121 -10.99 -17.42 -6.55
CA THR A 121 -11.22 -18.38 -7.65
C THR A 121 -10.96 -17.81 -9.05
N HIS A 122 -10.93 -16.48 -9.21
CA HIS A 122 -10.62 -15.84 -10.50
C HIS A 122 -9.09 -15.81 -10.72
N PRO A 123 -8.55 -16.55 -11.71
CA PRO A 123 -7.10 -16.74 -11.83
C PRO A 123 -6.29 -15.45 -12.03
N PRO A 124 -6.73 -14.48 -12.86
CA PRO A 124 -6.04 -13.20 -12.96
C PRO A 124 -5.96 -12.44 -11.63
N SER A 125 -7.04 -12.39 -10.85
CA SER A 125 -7.06 -11.69 -9.56
C SER A 125 -6.18 -12.42 -8.53
N TYR A 126 -6.19 -13.75 -8.51
CA TYR A 126 -5.30 -14.55 -7.66
C TYR A 126 -3.82 -14.25 -7.97
N ALA A 127 -3.42 -14.31 -9.24
CA ALA A 127 -2.04 -14.04 -9.64
C ALA A 127 -1.60 -12.60 -9.32
N ILE A 128 -2.52 -11.64 -9.46
CA ILE A 128 -2.30 -10.24 -9.06
C ILE A 128 -2.15 -10.13 -7.53
N ALA A 129 -2.96 -10.83 -6.74
CA ALA A 129 -2.85 -10.86 -5.28
C ALA A 129 -1.46 -11.37 -4.84
N LEU A 130 -0.95 -12.43 -5.46
CA LEU A 130 0.41 -12.93 -5.18
C LEU A 130 1.50 -11.90 -5.51
N THR A 131 1.33 -11.15 -6.61
CA THR A 131 2.25 -10.05 -6.94
C THR A 131 2.24 -9.00 -5.83
N TYR A 132 1.06 -8.61 -5.34
CA TYR A 132 0.94 -7.64 -4.27
C TYR A 132 1.51 -8.11 -2.93
N ILE A 133 1.33 -9.39 -2.59
CA ILE A 133 1.94 -9.98 -1.38
C ILE A 133 3.46 -9.93 -1.50
N SER A 134 4.04 -10.37 -2.63
CA SER A 134 5.49 -10.35 -2.86
C SER A 134 6.07 -8.93 -2.74
N MET A 135 5.41 -7.93 -3.33
CA MET A 135 5.81 -6.53 -3.21
C MET A 135 5.74 -6.03 -1.75
N ALA A 136 4.64 -6.32 -1.05
CA ALA A 136 4.45 -5.89 0.33
C ALA A 136 5.50 -6.52 1.28
N GLN A 137 5.86 -7.78 1.06
CA GLN A 137 6.95 -8.45 1.76
C GLN A 137 8.30 -7.75 1.51
N ALA A 138 8.62 -7.40 0.25
CA ALA A 138 9.82 -6.63 -0.06
C ALA A 138 9.83 -5.25 0.64
N PHE A 139 8.70 -4.53 0.64
CA PHE A 139 8.56 -3.27 1.40
C PHE A 139 8.76 -3.48 2.90
N ALA A 140 8.29 -4.60 3.45
CA ALA A 140 8.49 -4.94 4.86
C ALA A 140 9.93 -5.38 5.19
N GLY A 141 10.77 -5.61 4.18
CA GLY A 141 12.13 -6.16 4.33
C GLY A 141 12.17 -7.69 4.45
N ASP A 142 11.05 -8.38 4.21
CA ASP A 142 10.96 -9.83 4.13
C ASP A 142 11.31 -10.29 2.70
N ASN A 143 12.61 -10.30 2.40
CA ASN A 143 13.12 -10.66 1.07
C ASN A 143 12.87 -12.14 0.75
N GLU A 144 13.11 -13.02 1.71
CA GLU A 144 12.88 -14.46 1.59
C GLU A 144 11.41 -14.78 1.29
N GLY A 145 10.49 -14.15 2.03
CA GLY A 145 9.06 -14.29 1.78
C GLY A 145 8.66 -13.76 0.41
N ALA A 146 9.16 -12.58 0.01
CA ALA A 146 8.89 -12.01 -1.31
C ALA A 146 9.29 -12.96 -2.45
N TRP A 147 10.48 -13.59 -2.34
CA TRP A 147 10.95 -14.57 -3.32
C TRP A 147 10.11 -15.84 -3.33
N LYS A 148 9.76 -16.36 -2.15
CA LYS A 148 8.93 -17.55 -2.03
C LYS A 148 7.56 -17.34 -2.68
N THR A 149 6.90 -16.24 -2.36
CA THR A 149 5.60 -15.89 -2.95
C THR A 149 5.68 -15.76 -4.46
N ALA A 150 6.73 -15.10 -4.99
CA ALA A 150 6.93 -15.00 -6.44
C ALA A 150 7.19 -16.38 -7.08
N ALA A 151 7.99 -17.25 -6.45
CA ALA A 151 8.31 -18.58 -6.96
C ALA A 151 7.06 -19.47 -7.14
N GLU A 152 6.04 -19.29 -6.30
CA GLU A 152 4.78 -20.04 -6.34
C GLU A 152 3.83 -19.58 -7.46
N MET A 153 4.17 -18.49 -8.18
CA MET A 153 3.33 -17.98 -9.26
C MET A 153 3.47 -18.82 -10.53
N GLU A 154 2.34 -19.36 -11.01
CA GLU A 154 2.29 -20.17 -12.24
C GLU A 154 2.52 -19.36 -13.52
N ASN A 155 2.01 -18.13 -13.58
CA ASN A 155 2.19 -17.28 -14.76
C ASN A 155 3.60 -16.68 -14.80
N ASP A 156 4.42 -17.13 -15.74
CA ASP A 156 5.81 -16.70 -15.89
C ASP A 156 5.98 -15.19 -16.01
N ALA A 157 5.14 -14.52 -16.81
CA ALA A 157 5.25 -13.07 -17.01
C ALA A 157 4.98 -12.30 -15.71
N LEU A 158 3.99 -12.74 -14.93
CA LEU A 158 3.68 -12.14 -13.63
C LEU A 158 4.72 -12.51 -12.58
N ARG A 159 5.25 -13.73 -12.59
CA ARG A 159 6.37 -14.15 -11.74
C ARG A 159 7.61 -13.29 -11.98
N HIS A 160 8.00 -13.09 -13.24
CA HIS A 160 9.10 -12.21 -13.62
C HIS A 160 8.85 -10.76 -13.19
N LYS A 161 7.61 -10.29 -13.29
CA LYS A 161 7.24 -8.96 -12.81
C LYS A 161 7.38 -8.86 -11.30
N ALA A 162 6.89 -9.84 -10.52
CA ALA A 162 7.00 -9.84 -9.07
C ALA A 162 8.47 -9.78 -8.60
N TYR A 163 9.35 -10.59 -9.20
CA TYR A 163 10.79 -10.51 -8.93
C TYR A 163 11.41 -9.15 -9.31
N GLY A 164 11.01 -8.58 -10.45
CA GLY A 164 11.50 -7.27 -10.88
C GLY A 164 11.08 -6.14 -9.94
N GLU A 165 9.81 -6.10 -9.55
CA GLU A 165 9.26 -5.11 -8.61
C GLU A 165 9.89 -5.26 -7.21
N ALA A 166 10.07 -6.50 -6.74
CA ALA A 166 10.80 -6.75 -5.49
C ALA A 166 12.25 -6.23 -5.55
N ALA A 167 12.93 -6.39 -6.70
CA ALA A 167 14.27 -5.89 -6.90
C ALA A 167 14.34 -4.36 -6.84
N GLU A 168 13.38 -3.66 -7.46
CA GLU A 168 13.27 -2.20 -7.40
C GLU A 168 13.08 -1.72 -5.96
N ILE A 169 12.14 -2.31 -5.22
CA ILE A 169 11.88 -1.98 -3.81
C ILE A 169 13.12 -2.22 -2.93
N GLN A 170 13.82 -3.33 -3.13
CA GLN A 170 15.05 -3.65 -2.39
C GLN A 170 16.16 -2.63 -2.68
N ALA A 171 16.33 -2.23 -3.95
CA ALA A 171 17.29 -1.21 -4.33
C ALA A 171 16.94 0.17 -3.74
N GLU A 172 15.66 0.55 -3.73
CA GLU A 172 15.16 1.78 -3.10
C GLU A 172 15.43 1.80 -1.59
N LYS A 173 15.42 0.63 -0.95
CA LYS A 173 15.79 0.45 0.47
C LYS A 173 17.30 0.33 0.71
N GLY A 174 18.11 0.39 -0.35
CA GLY A 174 19.58 0.31 -0.29
C GLY A 174 20.13 -1.13 -0.23
N ASP A 175 19.29 -2.15 -0.37
CA ASP A 175 19.71 -3.56 -0.39
C ASP A 175 19.97 -4.04 -1.83
N SER A 176 21.08 -3.57 -2.40
CA SER A 176 21.50 -3.91 -3.76
C SER A 176 21.77 -5.42 -3.95
N LYS A 177 22.15 -6.12 -2.86
CA LYS A 177 22.41 -7.56 -2.88
C LYS A 177 21.11 -8.35 -3.02
N ALA A 178 20.09 -8.03 -2.22
CA ALA A 178 18.77 -8.63 -2.37
C ALA A 178 18.16 -8.29 -3.73
N ALA A 179 18.29 -7.03 -4.18
CA ALA A 179 17.81 -6.61 -5.49
C ALA A 179 18.40 -7.45 -6.63
N THR A 180 19.73 -7.61 -6.63
CA THR A 180 20.41 -8.46 -7.61
C THR A 180 19.94 -9.91 -7.54
N LYS A 181 19.78 -10.45 -6.32
CA LYS A 181 19.29 -11.82 -6.12
C LYS A 181 17.86 -12.01 -6.65
N SER A 182 16.96 -11.05 -6.44
CA SER A 182 15.62 -11.05 -7.04
C SER A 182 15.68 -11.18 -8.57
N ILE A 183 16.57 -10.42 -9.22
CA ILE A 183 16.73 -10.47 -10.69
C ILE A 183 17.28 -11.82 -11.17
N LEU A 184 18.11 -12.50 -10.37
CA LEU A 184 18.65 -13.81 -10.72
C LEU A 184 17.57 -14.91 -10.81
N PHE A 185 16.42 -14.73 -10.15
CA PHE A 185 15.28 -15.63 -10.31
C PHE A 185 14.47 -15.40 -11.61
N ILE A 186 14.74 -14.31 -12.34
CA ILE A 186 14.06 -14.03 -13.60
C ILE A 186 14.70 -14.86 -14.72
N GLU A 187 13.92 -15.73 -15.33
CA GLU A 187 14.39 -16.65 -16.36
C GLU A 187 14.48 -15.95 -17.72
N SER A 188 13.50 -15.08 -18.02
CA SER A 188 13.45 -14.32 -19.27
C SER A 188 14.53 -13.23 -19.32
N GLU A 189 15.38 -13.30 -20.35
CA GLU A 189 16.43 -12.29 -20.58
C GLU A 189 15.86 -10.87 -20.76
N ALA A 190 14.74 -10.72 -21.46
CA ALA A 190 14.13 -9.42 -21.67
C ALA A 190 13.70 -8.77 -20.34
N TYR A 191 13.10 -9.56 -19.43
CA TYR A 191 12.74 -9.09 -18.09
C TYR A 191 13.98 -8.83 -17.23
N ARG A 192 15.01 -9.70 -17.26
CA ARG A 192 16.27 -9.45 -16.55
C ARG A 192 16.93 -8.16 -16.97
N ASN A 193 17.06 -7.93 -18.29
CA ASN A 193 17.65 -6.71 -18.82
C ASN A 193 16.86 -5.47 -18.39
N LYS A 194 15.52 -5.55 -18.36
CA LYS A 194 14.68 -4.46 -17.85
C LYS A 194 14.92 -4.21 -16.37
N ALA A 195 14.89 -5.25 -15.54
CA ALA A 195 15.07 -5.11 -14.10
C ALA A 195 16.47 -4.59 -13.74
N TYR A 196 17.53 -5.09 -14.39
CA TYR A 196 18.89 -4.54 -14.21
C TYR A 196 18.99 -3.07 -14.61
N SER A 197 18.31 -2.66 -15.70
CA SER A 197 18.26 -1.25 -16.09
C SER A 197 17.59 -0.38 -15.02
N HIS A 198 16.50 -0.87 -14.42
CA HIS A 198 15.76 -0.15 -13.38
C HIS A 198 16.58 -0.03 -12.09
N ILE A 199 17.13 -1.13 -11.58
CA ILE A 199 17.92 -1.07 -10.34
C ILE A 199 19.22 -0.28 -10.54
N SER A 200 19.84 -0.32 -11.72
CA SER A 200 21.02 0.50 -12.03
C SER A 200 20.70 1.99 -11.91
N LYS A 201 19.54 2.43 -12.45
CA LYS A 201 19.06 3.80 -12.28
C LYS A 201 18.80 4.14 -10.81
N ILE A 202 18.03 3.32 -10.09
CA ILE A 202 17.69 3.56 -8.68
C ILE A 202 18.97 3.71 -7.83
N LEU A 203 19.95 2.84 -8.04
CA LEU A 203 21.23 2.89 -7.32
C LEU A 203 22.04 4.15 -7.69
N ALA A 204 22.04 4.56 -8.96
CA ALA A 204 22.70 5.80 -9.40
C ALA A 204 22.07 7.04 -8.76
N ASP A 205 20.73 7.12 -8.77
CA ASP A 205 19.96 8.23 -8.17
C ASP A 205 20.22 8.34 -6.65
N ARG A 206 20.67 7.25 -6.01
CA ARG A 206 21.04 7.19 -4.58
C ARG A 206 22.54 7.39 -4.32
N GLY A 207 23.33 7.70 -5.35
CA GLY A 207 24.79 7.84 -5.25
C GLY A 207 25.55 6.51 -5.06
N GLN A 208 24.88 5.36 -5.19
CA GLN A 208 25.47 4.03 -5.11
C GLN A 208 26.07 3.64 -6.48
N PHE A 209 27.08 4.40 -6.91
CA PHE A 209 27.59 4.36 -8.28
C PHE A 209 28.26 3.04 -8.66
N GLU A 210 28.96 2.38 -7.73
CA GLU A 210 29.61 1.09 -8.00
C GLU A 210 28.58 -0.05 -8.17
N GLU A 211 27.56 -0.07 -7.32
CA GLU A 211 26.45 -1.02 -7.44
C GLU A 211 25.62 -0.75 -8.69
N SER A 212 25.40 0.52 -9.03
CA SER A 212 24.76 0.92 -10.30
C SER A 212 25.54 0.43 -11.51
N LEU A 213 26.86 0.61 -11.53
CA LEU A 213 27.74 0.13 -12.60
C LEU A 213 27.68 -1.40 -12.71
N THR A 214 27.73 -2.09 -11.58
CA THR A 214 27.62 -3.56 -11.53
C THR A 214 26.30 -4.03 -12.16
N ALA A 215 25.17 -3.41 -11.79
CA ALA A 215 23.87 -3.72 -12.38
C ALA A 215 23.82 -3.41 -13.88
N ALA A 216 24.36 -2.27 -14.32
CA ALA A 216 24.44 -1.92 -15.75
C ALA A 216 25.28 -2.94 -16.53
N GLN A 217 26.39 -3.41 -15.96
CA GLN A 217 27.28 -4.38 -16.59
C GLN A 217 26.63 -5.76 -16.76
N ALA A 218 25.71 -6.13 -15.87
CA ALA A 218 24.95 -7.37 -15.93
C ALA A 218 23.88 -7.41 -17.05
N ILE A 219 23.55 -6.26 -17.66
CA ILE A 219 22.65 -6.18 -18.82
C ILE A 219 23.35 -6.81 -20.04
N THR A 220 22.72 -7.81 -20.65
CA THR A 220 23.25 -8.50 -21.85
C THR A 220 22.91 -7.76 -23.14
N ASN A 221 21.77 -7.05 -23.18
CA ASN A 221 21.39 -6.24 -24.34
C ASN A 221 22.30 -4.99 -24.46
N PRO A 222 23.09 -4.83 -25.53
CA PRO A 222 24.09 -3.75 -25.62
C PRO A 222 23.49 -2.34 -25.57
N TYR A 223 22.33 -2.14 -26.20
CA TYR A 223 21.65 -0.85 -26.21
C TYR A 223 21.21 -0.44 -24.80
N LYS A 224 20.53 -1.35 -24.08
CA LYS A 224 20.10 -1.11 -22.70
C LYS A 224 21.30 -0.92 -21.75
N LYS A 225 22.37 -1.67 -21.96
CA LYS A 225 23.62 -1.55 -21.18
C LYS A 225 24.22 -0.16 -21.30
N VAL A 226 24.39 0.34 -22.53
CA VAL A 226 24.92 1.69 -22.77
C VAL A 226 23.99 2.75 -22.18
N GLN A 227 22.66 2.58 -22.29
CA GLN A 227 21.71 3.51 -21.66
C GLN A 227 21.83 3.55 -20.14
N ALA A 228 21.95 2.39 -19.48
CA ALA A 228 22.12 2.33 -18.03
C ALA A 228 23.45 3.00 -17.60
N MET A 229 24.53 2.79 -18.34
CA MET A 229 25.81 3.44 -18.09
C MET A 229 25.75 4.97 -18.32
N GLN A 230 24.98 5.44 -19.31
CA GLN A 230 24.77 6.88 -19.50
C GLN A 230 24.01 7.50 -18.33
N ILE A 231 22.93 6.85 -17.86
CA ILE A 231 22.16 7.30 -16.68
C ILE A 231 23.06 7.42 -15.45
N LEU A 232 23.96 6.44 -15.23
CA LEU A 232 24.95 6.49 -14.17
C LEU A 232 25.86 7.73 -14.28
N LEU A 233 26.42 8.01 -15.46
CA LEU A 233 27.29 9.18 -15.69
C LEU A 233 26.55 10.50 -15.49
N ASP A 234 25.28 10.56 -15.88
CA ASP A 234 24.42 11.72 -15.67
C ASP A 234 24.19 11.96 -14.17
N ALA A 235 23.89 10.91 -13.41
CA ALA A 235 23.73 10.99 -11.96
C ALA A 235 25.02 11.41 -11.23
N GLN A 236 26.19 10.91 -11.66
CA GLN A 236 27.49 11.36 -11.14
C GLN A 236 27.72 12.85 -11.38
N SER A 237 27.38 13.32 -12.59
CA SER A 237 27.53 14.71 -12.98
C SER A 237 26.63 15.64 -12.16
N LEU A 238 25.40 15.20 -11.85
CA LEU A 238 24.47 15.91 -10.98
C LEU A 238 25.00 15.98 -9.54
N ALA A 239 25.41 14.84 -8.96
CA ALA A 239 25.94 14.79 -7.61
C ALA A 239 27.18 15.70 -7.42
N ALA A 240 28.10 15.74 -8.41
CA ALA A 240 29.26 16.62 -8.37
C ALA A 240 28.88 18.11 -8.41
N GLN A 241 27.83 18.47 -9.15
CA GLN A 241 27.33 19.84 -9.21
C GLN A 241 26.68 20.25 -7.89
N GLU A 242 25.90 19.37 -7.28
CA GLU A 242 25.28 19.58 -5.96
C GLU A 242 26.34 19.76 -4.86
N GLU A 243 27.38 18.93 -4.87
CA GLU A 243 28.50 19.05 -3.92
C GLU A 243 29.27 20.39 -4.11
N ALA A 244 29.49 20.81 -5.36
CA ALA A 244 30.13 22.08 -5.65
C ALA A 244 29.27 23.29 -5.25
N ALA A 245 27.93 23.17 -5.37
CA ALA A 245 27.00 24.21 -4.95
C ALA A 245 26.92 24.33 -3.42
N ALA A 246 26.95 23.21 -2.68
CA ALA A 246 26.91 23.20 -1.22
C ALA A 246 28.17 23.79 -0.55
N LYS A 247 29.27 23.93 -1.30
CA LYS A 247 30.55 24.50 -0.82
C LYS A 247 30.68 26.02 -1.08
N LYS A 248 29.71 26.64 -1.75
CA LYS A 248 29.67 28.09 -2.02
C LYS A 248 28.80 28.81 -1.00
#